data_AF-A0A9E0PZM0-F1
#
_entry.id   AF-A0A9E0PZM0-F1
#
_cell.length_a   1.000
_cell.length_b   1.000
_cell.length_c   1.000
_cell.angle_alpha   90.00
_cell.angle_beta   90.00
_cell.angle_gamma   90.00
#
_symmetry.space_group_name_H-M   'P 1'
#
loop_
_entity.id
_entity.type
_entity.pdbx_description
1 polymer ?
#
loop_
_entity_poly.entity_id
_entity_poly.type
_entity_poly.pdbx_seq_one_letter_code
_entity_poly.pdbx_strand_id
1 'polypeptide(L)'
;MSTMNISLPDELKEFVDHRIESEGYGSSSEYMRELIRRDRDRVQFRQYLVEGIQAKPAGRMDKAYFTELRRRLKKRLPPAP
;
A
#
# COMPACT_ATOMS: atom_id res chain seq x y z
N MET A 1 -22.61 -4.94 4.28
CA MET A 1 -21.77 -4.43 3.17
C MET A 1 -22.52 -3.30 2.50
N SER A 2 -21.84 -2.22 2.14
CA SER A 2 -22.44 -1.16 1.31
C SER A 2 -22.33 -1.55 -0.17
N THR A 3 -23.40 -1.36 -0.93
CA THR A 3 -23.44 -1.62 -2.38
C THR A 3 -23.11 -0.36 -3.16
N MET A 4 -22.36 -0.50 -4.25
CA MET A 4 -22.01 0.58 -5.17
C MET A 4 -22.34 0.13 -6.59
N ASN A 5 -23.17 0.91 -7.30
CA ASN A 5 -23.51 0.66 -8.70
C ASN A 5 -22.66 1.58 -9.59
N ILE A 6 -22.04 1.02 -10.62
CA ILE A 6 -21.15 1.74 -11.53
C ILE A 6 -21.57 1.37 -12.95
N SER A 7 -21.86 2.38 -13.78
CA SER A 7 -22.05 2.21 -15.22
C SER A 7 -20.72 2.41 -15.93
N LEU A 8 -20.37 1.51 -16.84
CA LEU A 8 -19.16 1.57 -17.64
C LEU A 8 -19.54 1.61 -19.13
N PRO A 9 -18.81 2.37 -19.97
CA PRO A 9 -18.84 2.18 -21.42
C PRO A 9 -18.42 0.75 -21.79
N ASP A 10 -18.88 0.27 -22.94
CA ASP A 10 -18.64 -1.11 -23.40
C ASP A 10 -17.15 -1.46 -23.43
N GLU A 11 -16.30 -0.55 -23.93
CA GLU A 11 -14.84 -0.73 -23.98
C GLU A 11 -14.23 -1.01 -22.59
N LEU A 12 -14.69 -0.30 -21.55
CA LEU A 12 -14.20 -0.52 -20.19
C LEU A 12 -14.76 -1.81 -19.59
N LYS A 13 -15.97 -2.21 -19.97
CA LYS A 13 -16.54 -3.49 -19.55
C LYS A 13 -15.75 -4.65 -20.15
N GLU A 14 -15.46 -4.62 -21.45
CA GLU A 14 -14.66 -5.64 -22.13
C GLU A 14 -13.25 -5.76 -21.52
N PHE A 15 -12.63 -4.62 -21.22
CA PHE A 15 -11.35 -4.60 -20.51
C PHE A 15 -11.45 -5.30 -19.15
N VAL A 16 -12.47 -5.01 -18.34
CA VAL A 16 -12.68 -5.67 -17.04
C VAL A 16 -12.90 -7.17 -17.22
N ASP A 17 -13.71 -7.60 -18.19
CA ASP A 17 -13.98 -9.01 -18.45
C ASP A 17 -12.69 -9.77 -18.80
N HIS A 18 -11.84 -9.21 -19.68
CA HIS A 18 -10.54 -9.81 -20.01
C HIS A 18 -9.63 -9.91 -18.77
N ARG A 19 -9.66 -8.92 -17.87
CA ARG A 19 -8.86 -8.96 -16.63
C ARG A 19 -9.33 -10.04 -15.68
N ILE A 20 -10.64 -10.28 -15.60
CA ILE A 20 -11.22 -11.38 -14.82
C ILE A 20 -10.72 -12.72 -15.35
N GLU A 21 -10.80 -12.94 -16.66
CA GLU A 21 -10.38 -14.19 -17.30
C GLU A 21 -8.87 -14.43 -17.20
N SER A 22 -8.06 -13.40 -17.42
CA SER A 22 -6.59 -13.53 -17.48
C SER A 22 -5.90 -13.59 -16.12
N GLU A 23 -6.45 -12.89 -15.11
CA GLU A 23 -5.84 -12.82 -13.77
C GLU A 23 -6.57 -13.68 -12.72
N GLY A 24 -7.62 -14.40 -13.12
CA GLY A 24 -8.31 -15.36 -12.28
C GLY A 24 -9.19 -14.75 -11.19
N TYR A 25 -9.72 -13.53 -11.40
CA TYR A 25 -10.72 -12.98 -10.48
C TYR A 25 -12.04 -13.74 -10.63
N GLY A 26 -12.80 -13.90 -9.55
CA GLY A 26 -14.11 -14.57 -9.56
C GLY A 26 -15.27 -13.67 -9.98
N SER A 27 -15.08 -12.35 -10.03
CA SER A 27 -16.12 -11.39 -10.46
C SER A 27 -15.56 -9.99 -10.77
N SER A 28 -16.33 -9.17 -11.49
CA SER A 28 -16.01 -7.75 -11.72
C SER A 28 -15.94 -6.95 -10.42
N SER A 29 -16.79 -7.28 -9.44
CA SER A 29 -16.75 -6.63 -8.12
C SER A 29 -15.49 -6.99 -7.34
N GLU A 30 -14.96 -8.20 -7.51
CA GLU A 30 -13.68 -8.58 -6.91
C GLU A 30 -12.52 -7.81 -7.52
N TYR A 31 -12.46 -7.77 -8.85
CA TYR A 31 -11.47 -6.96 -9.56
C TYR A 31 -11.52 -5.50 -9.14
N MET A 32 -12.72 -4.91 -9.08
CA MET A 32 -12.90 -3.51 -8.67
C MET A 32 -12.44 -3.25 -7.23
N ARG A 33 -12.76 -4.15 -6.28
CA ARG A 33 -12.29 -4.02 -4.89
C ARG A 33 -10.77 -4.04 -4.82
N GLU A 34 -10.13 -4.90 -5.59
CA GLU A 34 -8.68 -5.00 -5.63
C GLU A 34 -8.03 -3.76 -6.28
N LEU A 35 -8.61 -3.25 -7.37
CA LEU A 35 -8.19 -1.97 -7.96
C LEU A 35 -8.26 -0.83 -6.96
N ILE A 36 -9.35 -0.71 -6.20
CA ILE A 36 -9.51 0.33 -5.17
C ILE A 36 -8.46 0.19 -4.07
N ARG A 37 -8.14 -1.03 -3.64
CA ARG A 37 -7.07 -1.25 -2.64
C ARG A 37 -5.72 -0.79 -3.18
N ARG A 38 -5.37 -1.20 -4.41
CA ARG A 38 -4.11 -0.81 -5.05
C ARG A 38 -4.02 0.70 -5.24
N ASP A 39 -5.11 1.36 -5.60
CA ASP A 39 -5.17 2.82 -5.71
C ASP A 39 -4.93 3.48 -4.35
N ARG A 40 -5.65 3.02 -3.31
CA ARG A 40 -5.46 3.52 -1.94
C ARG A 40 -4.01 3.34 -1.47
N ASP A 41 -3.41 2.18 -1.71
CA ASP A 41 -2.03 1.89 -1.32
C ASP A 41 -1.04 2.79 -2.07
N ARG A 42 -1.29 3.09 -3.35
CA ARG A 42 -0.48 4.05 -4.14
C ARG A 42 -0.60 5.47 -3.59
N VAL A 43 -1.80 5.91 -3.26
CA VAL A 43 -2.05 7.24 -2.66
C VAL A 43 -1.34 7.35 -1.31
N GLN A 44 -1.46 6.33 -0.46
CA GLN A 44 -0.80 6.27 0.84
C GLN A 44 0.74 6.25 0.70
N PHE A 45 1.27 5.45 -0.23
CA PHE A 45 2.70 5.42 -0.50
C PHE A 45 3.23 6.78 -0.96
N ARG A 46 2.51 7.45 -1.87
CA ARG A 46 2.84 8.81 -2.31
C ARG A 46 2.87 9.79 -1.13
N GLN A 47 1.92 9.68 -0.21
CA GLN A 47 1.90 10.52 0.98
C GLN A 47 3.18 10.32 1.82
N TYR A 48 3.59 9.06 2.08
CA TYR A 48 4.84 8.79 2.81
C TYR A 48 6.08 9.33 2.11
N LEU A 49 6.13 9.29 0.78
CA LEU A 49 7.23 9.89 0.03
C LEU A 49 7.29 11.40 0.23
N VAL A 50 6.15 12.09 0.15
CA VAL A 50 6.08 13.54 0.38
C VAL A 50 6.49 13.90 1.81
N GLU A 51 5.97 13.17 2.80
CA GLU A 51 6.36 13.34 4.21
C GLU A 51 7.87 13.11 4.40
N GLY A 52 8.44 12.09 3.76
CA GLY A 52 9.86 11.79 3.80
C GLY A 52 10.74 12.87 3.16
N ILE A 53 10.28 13.46 2.04
CA ILE A 53 10.97 14.58 1.37
C ILE A 53 10.96 15.84 2.26
N GLN A 54 9.85 16.09 2.96
CA GLN A 54 9.70 17.24 3.84
C GLN A 54 10.37 17.04 5.21
N ALA A 55 10.70 15.79 5.57
CA ALA A 55 11.35 15.48 6.83
C ALA A 55 12.78 16.03 6.89
N LYS A 56 13.23 16.40 8.10
CA LYS A 56 14.64 16.74 8.32
C LYS A 56 15.52 15.53 8.03
N PRO A 57 16.66 15.69 7.32
CA PRO A 57 17.60 14.60 7.10
C PRO A 57 18.00 13.95 8.42
N ALA A 58 17.86 12.62 8.50
CA ALA A 58 18.21 11.84 9.69
C ALA A 58 19.73 11.73 9.94
N GLY A 59 20.54 12.42 9.12
CA GLY A 59 21.99 12.28 9.09
C GLY A 59 22.44 10.99 8.38
N ARG A 60 23.72 10.66 8.51
CA ARG A 60 24.33 9.50 7.86
C ARG A 60 23.86 8.20 8.54
N MET A 61 23.19 7.34 7.78
CA MET A 61 22.71 6.03 8.24
C MET A 61 23.76 4.93 8.04
N ASP A 62 24.84 4.98 8.82
CA ASP A 62 25.90 3.97 8.77
C ASP A 62 25.80 2.89 9.87
N LYS A 63 26.82 2.05 9.98
CA LYS A 63 26.86 0.96 10.96
C LYS A 63 26.71 1.45 12.40
N ALA A 64 27.24 2.64 12.74
CA ALA A 64 27.12 3.20 14.07
C ALA A 64 25.67 3.64 14.34
N TYR A 65 25.04 4.32 13.37
CA TYR A 65 23.62 4.68 13.44
C TYR A 65 22.73 3.47 13.74
N PHE A 66 22.87 2.37 12.97
CA PHE A 66 22.04 1.18 13.17
C PHE A 66 22.36 0.42 14.46
N THR A 67 23.61 0.45 14.92
CA THR A 67 24.00 -0.15 16.22
C THR A 67 23.29 0.57 17.36
N GLU A 68 23.32 1.91 17.34
CA GLU A 68 22.66 2.73 18.34
C GLU A 68 21.13 2.61 18.27
N LEU A 69 20.56 2.57 17.07
CA LEU A 69 19.12 2.36 16.87
C LEU A 69 18.65 1.05 17.52
N ARG A 70 19.33 -0.07 17.28
CA ARG A 70 18.99 -1.37 17.89
C ARG A 70 19.13 -1.34 19.41
N ARG A 71 20.17 -0.66 19.94
CA ARG A 71 20.35 -0.49 21.38
C ARG A 71 19.16 0.25 22.01
N ARG A 72 18.68 1.33 21.37
CA ARG A 72 17.50 2.08 21.84
C ARG A 72 16.23 1.24 21.81
N LEU A 73 16.00 0.46 20.75
CA LEU A 73 14.82 -0.41 20.65
C LEU A 73 14.81 -1.48 21.74
N LYS A 74 15.96 -2.13 22.02
CA LYS A 74 16.07 -3.12 23.11
C LYS A 74 15.78 -2.55 24.49
N LYS A 75 16.06 -1.26 24.74
CA LYS A 75 15.74 -0.59 26.00
C LYS A 75 14.26 -0.25 26.15
N ARG A 76 13.52 -0.15 25.04
CA ARG A 76 12.10 0.22 25.01
C ARG A 76 11.17 -0.99 25.04
N LEU A 77 11.67 -2.17 24.66
CA LEU A 77 10.89 -3.39 24.70
C LEU A 77 10.87 -3.94 26.14
N PRO A 78 9.70 -4.27 26.72
CA PRO A 78 9.66 -4.99 27.98
C PRO A 78 10.40 -6.34 27.85
N PRO A 79 10.97 -6.88 28.95
CA PRO A 79 11.61 -8.19 28.90
C PRO A 79 10.61 -9.22 28.35
N ALA A 80 11.09 -10.08 27.46
CA ALA A 80 10.28 -11.17 26.91
C ALA A 80 9.74 -12.06 28.05
N PRO A 81 8.51 -12.60 27.91
CA PRO A 81 7.93 -13.51 28.91
C PRO A 81 8.75 -14.79 29.06
#